data_AF-A0A933T4E6-F1
#
_entry.id   AF-A0A933T4E6-F1
#
_cell.length_a   1.000
_cell.length_b   1.000
_cell.length_c   1.000
_cell.angle_alpha   90.00
_cell.angle_beta   90.00
_cell.angle_gamma   90.00
#
_symmetry.space_group_name_H-M   'P 1'
#
loop_
_entity.id
_entity.type
_entity.pdbx_description
1 polymer ?
#
loop_
_entity_poly.entity_id
_entity_poly.type
_entity_poly.pdbx_seq_one_letter_code
_entity_poly.pdbx_strand_id
1 'polypeptide(L)'
;DTLGNNDIFMKKSTDNGLTWVWQQISNNAGNSQSPVLAVDNTNAIYVVWQDNTLGSNDIFMKKSTDNGVTWVWQQISNNAGNSQLPVLAVDNTNAIYVVWQDDTLTPGNSDIFMKKSTDNGLTWVWQQISNNAGNSIMPAITK
;
A
#
# COMPACT_ATOMS: atom_id res chain seq x y z
N ASP A 1 4.41 -19.03 -5.15
CA ASP A 1 5.57 -19.34 -4.30
C ASP A 1 5.42 -20.79 -3.80
N THR A 2 6.06 -21.20 -2.70
CA THR A 2 5.95 -22.56 -2.10
C THR A 2 4.73 -22.77 -1.19
N LEU A 3 4.01 -21.71 -0.81
CA LEU A 3 2.89 -21.71 0.14
C LEU A 3 1.53 -21.73 -0.58
N GLY A 4 1.48 -21.45 -1.89
CA GLY A 4 0.27 -21.57 -2.70
C GLY A 4 -0.67 -20.37 -2.63
N ASN A 5 -0.22 -19.27 -2.01
CA ASN A 5 -0.88 -17.97 -1.94
C ASN A 5 -0.40 -17.03 -3.07
N ASN A 6 -1.11 -15.92 -3.21
CA ASN A 6 -0.69 -14.82 -4.09
C ASN A 6 0.37 -13.96 -3.40
N ASP A 7 1.41 -13.59 -4.15
CA ASP A 7 2.46 -12.67 -3.71
C ASP A 7 2.62 -11.50 -4.69
N ILE A 8 3.15 -10.38 -4.18
CA ILE A 8 3.54 -9.22 -4.96
C ILE A 8 4.96 -9.39 -5.46
N PHE A 9 5.13 -9.28 -6.78
CA PHE A 9 6.42 -9.22 -7.44
C PHE A 9 6.58 -7.88 -8.16
N MET A 10 7.81 -7.38 -8.18
CA MET A 10 8.19 -6.20 -8.94
C MET A 10 9.29 -6.57 -9.94
N LYS A 11 9.33 -5.87 -11.08
CA LYS A 11 10.46 -5.88 -12.00
C LYS A 11 11.06 -4.50 -12.07
N LYS A 12 12.39 -4.45 -12.08
CA LYS A 12 13.15 -3.21 -12.26
C LYS A 12 14.17 -3.37 -13.38
N SER A 13 14.32 -2.32 -14.17
CA SER A 13 15.41 -2.16 -15.15
C SER A 13 16.31 -1.00 -14.73
N THR A 14 17.60 -1.12 -15.02
CA THR A 14 18.61 -0.06 -14.84
C THR A 14 19.29 0.33 -16.15
N ASP A 15 18.81 -0.20 -17.27
CA ASP A 15 19.42 -0.10 -18.59
C ASP A 15 18.39 0.29 -19.66
N ASN A 16 17.49 1.22 -19.30
CA ASN A 16 16.43 1.74 -20.17
C ASN A 16 15.50 0.64 -20.73
N GLY A 17 15.25 -0.40 -19.94
CA GLY A 17 14.31 -1.47 -20.27
C GLY A 17 14.90 -2.63 -21.06
N LEU A 18 16.22 -2.67 -21.29
CA LEU A 18 16.87 -3.77 -22.00
C LEU A 18 16.88 -5.06 -21.18
N THR A 19 17.14 -4.97 -19.88
CA THR A 19 17.07 -6.09 -18.94
C THR A 19 16.21 -5.76 -17.74
N TRP A 20 15.65 -6.81 -17.13
CA TRP A 20 14.74 -6.71 -16.01
C TRP A 20 15.10 -7.71 -14.93
N VAL A 21 15.26 -7.22 -13.70
CA VAL A 21 15.50 -8.03 -12.51
C VAL A 21 14.21 -8.17 -11.72
N TRP A 22 13.85 -9.40 -11.39
CA TRP A 22 12.70 -9.71 -10.55
C TRP A 22 13.03 -9.52 -9.07
N GLN A 23 12.06 -9.02 -8.31
CA GLN A 23 12.11 -8.97 -6.86
C GLN A 23 10.76 -9.41 -6.29
N GLN A 24 10.80 -10.29 -5.29
CA GLN A 24 9.63 -10.66 -4.52
C GLN A 24 9.44 -9.66 -3.38
N ILE A 25 8.31 -8.96 -3.38
CA ILE A 25 8.01 -7.87 -2.44
C ILE A 25 7.24 -8.41 -1.22
N SER A 26 6.25 -9.28 -1.41
CA SER A 26 5.63 -10.02 -0.30
C SER A 26 6.12 -11.46 -0.29
N ASN A 27 6.26 -12.02 0.91
CA ASN A 27 6.57 -13.43 1.11
C ASN A 27 6.09 -13.80 2.52
N ASN A 28 4.78 -13.94 2.65
CA ASN A 28 4.09 -14.22 3.90
C ASN A 28 3.02 -15.30 3.66
N ALA A 29 2.25 -15.67 4.68
CA ALA A 29 1.29 -16.77 4.58
C ALA A 29 -0.05 -16.36 3.91
N GLY A 30 -0.31 -15.06 3.80
CA GLY A 30 -1.57 -14.50 3.30
C GLY A 30 -1.55 -14.24 1.79
N ASN A 31 -2.71 -14.01 1.22
CA ASN A 31 -2.83 -13.59 -0.17
C ASN A 31 -2.58 -12.09 -0.28
N SER A 32 -1.45 -11.72 -0.87
CA SER A 32 -1.17 -10.34 -1.25
C SER A 32 -1.82 -10.00 -2.59
N GLN A 33 -2.55 -8.88 -2.65
CA GLN A 33 -3.35 -8.49 -3.81
C GLN A 33 -3.35 -6.96 -4.02
N SER A 34 -3.81 -6.52 -5.19
CA SER A 34 -4.02 -5.10 -5.52
C SER A 34 -2.78 -4.22 -5.25
N PRO A 35 -1.59 -4.56 -5.78
CA PRO A 35 -0.40 -3.76 -5.54
C PRO A 35 -0.48 -2.42 -6.26
N VAL A 36 -0.01 -1.36 -5.60
CA VAL A 36 0.20 -0.03 -6.19
C VAL A 36 1.60 0.44 -5.85
N LEU A 37 2.29 1.06 -6.80
CA LEU A 37 3.65 1.55 -6.64
C LEU A 37 3.72 3.06 -6.95
N ALA A 38 4.49 3.80 -6.16
CA ALA A 38 4.85 5.18 -6.43
C ALA A 38 6.34 5.42 -6.12
N VAL A 39 6.90 6.44 -6.76
CA VAL A 39 8.29 6.88 -6.55
C VAL A 39 8.28 8.37 -6.24
N ASP A 40 9.01 8.78 -5.21
CA ASP A 40 9.13 10.19 -4.83
C ASP A 40 10.28 10.91 -5.56
N ASN A 41 10.42 12.22 -5.35
CA ASN A 41 11.45 13.02 -6.01
C ASN A 41 12.89 12.69 -5.54
N THR A 42 13.04 11.85 -4.51
CA THR A 42 14.33 11.35 -4.01
C THR A 42 14.66 9.94 -4.53
N ASN A 43 13.84 9.39 -5.42
CA ASN A 43 13.87 8.01 -5.90
C ASN A 43 13.57 6.95 -4.82
N ALA A 44 12.95 7.34 -3.71
CA ALA A 44 12.42 6.34 -2.79
C ALA A 44 11.18 5.68 -3.41
N ILE A 45 11.12 4.36 -3.30
CA ILE A 45 10.10 3.51 -3.89
C ILE A 45 9.16 3.08 -2.77
N TYR A 46 7.86 3.23 -3.01
CA TYR A 46 6.80 2.81 -2.11
C TYR A 46 5.92 1.82 -2.84
N VAL A 47 5.68 0.66 -2.25
CA VAL A 47 4.76 -0.36 -2.75
C VAL A 47 3.74 -0.61 -1.66
N VAL A 48 2.46 -0.44 -1.97
CA VAL A 48 1.35 -0.79 -1.07
C VAL A 48 0.54 -1.93 -1.66
N TRP A 49 -0.05 -2.77 -0.82
CA TRP A 49 -0.93 -3.86 -1.24
C TRP A 49 -1.88 -4.21 -0.11
N GLN A 50 -2.96 -4.93 -0.42
CA GLN A 50 -3.79 -5.58 0.60
C GLN A 50 -3.29 -7.01 0.85
N ASP A 51 -3.32 -7.47 2.09
CA ASP A 51 -2.84 -8.79 2.48
C ASP A 51 -3.66 -9.35 3.63
N ASN A 52 -3.96 -10.65 3.62
CA ASN A 52 -4.74 -11.30 4.68
C ASN A 52 -3.93 -12.21 5.62
N THR A 53 -2.62 -12.03 5.71
CA THR A 53 -1.71 -12.76 6.62
C THR A 53 -2.16 -12.72 8.08
N LEU A 54 -2.82 -11.64 8.50
CA LEU A 54 -3.25 -11.44 9.89
C LEU A 54 -4.70 -11.89 10.16
N GLY A 55 -5.38 -12.49 9.17
CA GLY A 55 -6.74 -13.05 9.30
C GLY A 55 -7.84 -12.22 8.63
N SER A 56 -7.67 -10.91 8.51
CA SER A 56 -8.47 -9.99 7.68
C SER A 56 -7.56 -9.29 6.68
N ASN A 57 -8.12 -8.65 5.63
CA ASN A 57 -7.27 -7.84 4.76
C ASN A 57 -6.80 -6.59 5.51
N ASP A 58 -5.51 -6.34 5.41
CA ASP A 58 -4.83 -5.14 5.91
C ASP A 58 -4.06 -4.50 4.76
N ILE A 59 -3.88 -3.18 4.82
CA ILE A 59 -3.00 -2.47 3.90
C ILE A 59 -1.58 -2.53 4.44
N PHE A 60 -0.68 -3.15 3.68
CA PHE A 60 0.74 -3.16 3.95
C PHE A 60 1.48 -2.25 3.00
N MET A 61 2.66 -1.79 3.44
CA MET A 61 3.60 -1.05 2.61
C MET A 61 5.00 -1.63 2.76
N LYS A 62 5.76 -1.60 1.67
CA LYS A 62 7.22 -1.68 1.68
C LYS A 62 7.81 -0.42 1.06
N LYS A 63 8.84 0.12 1.71
CA LYS A 63 9.61 1.28 1.26
C LYS A 63 11.06 0.90 1.02
N SER A 64 11.64 1.41 -0.06
CA SER A 64 13.09 1.39 -0.30
C SER A 64 13.61 2.80 -0.54
N THR A 65 14.77 3.13 0.06
CA THR A 65 15.49 4.40 -0.16
C THR A 65 16.81 4.21 -0.89
N ASP A 66 17.13 2.98 -1.29
CA ASP A 66 18.40 2.58 -1.89
C ASP A 66 18.17 1.87 -3.23
N ASN A 67 17.22 2.39 -4.01
CA ASN A 67 16.93 1.89 -5.36
C ASN A 67 16.43 0.43 -5.38
N GLY A 68 15.72 -0.01 -4.36
CA GLY A 68 15.13 -1.35 -4.28
C GLY A 68 16.12 -2.43 -3.83
N VAL A 69 17.25 -2.06 -3.22
CA VAL A 69 18.22 -3.02 -2.68
C VAL A 69 17.73 -3.55 -1.33
N THR A 70 17.28 -2.66 -0.44
CA THR A 70 16.67 -3.01 0.85
C THR A 70 15.26 -2.46 0.95
N TRP A 71 14.44 -3.13 1.77
CA TRP A 71 13.03 -2.82 1.95
C TRP A 71 12.66 -2.83 3.43
N VAL A 72 11.96 -1.79 3.86
CA VAL A 72 11.35 -1.70 5.20
C VAL A 72 9.84 -1.85 5.05
N TRP A 73 9.24 -2.76 5.81
CA TRP A 73 7.80 -3.01 5.78
C TRP A 73 7.07 -2.26 6.91
N GLN A 74 5.80 -1.94 6.68
CA GLN A 74 4.89 -1.34 7.66
C GLN A 74 3.46 -1.85 7.41
N GLN A 75 2.67 -2.00 8.47
CA GLN A 75 1.21 -2.15 8.39
C GLN A 75 0.57 -0.76 8.43
N ILE A 76 -0.06 -0.35 7.34
CA ILE A 76 -0.62 0.99 7.17
C ILE A 76 -2.01 1.10 7.77
N SER A 77 -2.93 0.17 7.53
CA SER A 77 -4.28 0.21 8.12
C SER A 77 -4.20 0.10 9.65
N ASN A 78 -3.68 -1.03 10.13
CA ASN A 78 -3.49 -1.38 11.54
C ASN A 78 -4.76 -1.10 12.38
N ASN A 79 -5.87 -1.69 11.97
CA ASN A 79 -7.16 -1.61 12.64
C ASN A 79 -7.86 -2.99 12.58
N ALA A 80 -9.07 -3.09 13.11
CA ALA A 80 -9.80 -4.36 13.18
C ALA A 80 -10.71 -4.63 11.96
N GLY A 81 -10.80 -3.68 11.03
CA GLY A 81 -11.61 -3.78 9.83
C GLY A 81 -10.94 -4.61 8.73
N ASN A 82 -11.68 -4.76 7.64
CA ASN A 82 -11.21 -5.34 6.40
C ASN A 82 -10.80 -4.22 5.45
N SER A 83 -9.50 -3.94 5.40
CA SER A 83 -8.92 -2.88 4.59
C SER A 83 -8.55 -3.37 3.19
N GLN A 84 -9.09 -2.74 2.15
CA GLN A 84 -8.99 -3.23 0.78
C GLN A 84 -8.77 -2.14 -0.26
N LEU A 85 -8.30 -2.55 -1.44
CA LEU A 85 -8.17 -1.73 -2.64
C LEU A 85 -7.39 -0.44 -2.37
N PRO A 86 -6.14 -0.55 -1.90
CA PRO A 86 -5.33 0.62 -1.61
C PRO A 86 -4.99 1.37 -2.90
N VAL A 87 -4.87 2.69 -2.77
CA VAL A 87 -4.25 3.57 -3.76
C VAL A 87 -3.19 4.41 -3.07
N LEU A 88 -2.18 4.82 -3.84
CA LEU A 88 -0.99 5.48 -3.36
C LEU A 88 -0.64 6.66 -4.27
N ALA A 89 -0.38 7.81 -3.67
CA ALA A 89 0.18 8.97 -4.35
C ALA A 89 1.30 9.60 -3.52
N VAL A 90 2.24 10.23 -4.21
CA VAL A 90 3.27 11.09 -3.62
C VAL A 90 3.22 12.45 -4.30
N ASP A 91 3.09 13.51 -3.51
CA ASP A 91 3.02 14.87 -4.03
C ASP A 91 4.41 15.49 -4.29
N ASN A 92 4.45 16.72 -4.81
CA ASN A 92 5.70 17.42 -5.11
C ASN A 92 6.53 17.77 -3.87
N THR A 93 5.94 17.70 -2.67
CA THR A 93 6.63 17.91 -1.39
C THR A 93 7.13 16.59 -0.79
N ASN A 94 7.02 15.47 -1.54
CA ASN A 94 7.25 14.10 -1.07
C ASN A 94 6.31 13.64 0.04
N ALA A 95 5.16 14.31 0.23
CA ALA A 95 4.16 13.79 1.14
C ALA A 95 3.47 12.58 0.50
N ILE A 96 3.29 11.53 1.29
CA ILE A 96 2.76 10.24 0.87
C ILE A 96 1.32 10.14 1.34
N TYR A 97 0.44 9.71 0.45
CA TYR A 97 -0.98 9.51 0.71
C TYR A 97 -1.32 8.07 0.36
N VAL A 98 -1.83 7.32 1.33
CA VAL A 98 -2.39 5.99 1.13
C VAL A 98 -3.88 6.08 1.44
N VAL A 99 -4.72 5.67 0.50
CA VAL A 99 -6.18 5.70 0.63
C VAL A 99 -6.72 4.31 0.37
N TRP A 100 -7.70 3.85 1.16
CA TRP A 100 -8.26 2.50 1.05
C TRP A 100 -9.72 2.45 1.49
N GLN A 101 -10.40 1.35 1.20
CA GLN A 101 -11.73 1.02 1.71
C GLN A 101 -11.59 0.24 3.01
N ASP A 102 -12.38 0.57 4.01
CA ASP A 102 -12.30 -0.06 5.32
C ASP A 102 -13.67 -0.08 6.00
N ASP A 103 -14.02 -1.19 6.63
CA ASP A 103 -15.27 -1.33 7.38
C ASP A 103 -15.07 -1.33 8.91
N THR A 104 -13.90 -0.87 9.40
CA THR A 104 -13.55 -0.87 10.83
C THR A 104 -14.54 -0.12 11.72
N LEU A 105 -15.25 0.89 11.19
CA LEU A 105 -16.22 1.68 11.95
C LEU A 105 -17.65 1.12 11.85
N THR A 106 -17.97 0.40 10.77
CA THR A 106 -19.28 -0.22 10.55
C THR A 106 -19.09 -1.52 9.79
N PRO A 107 -18.96 -2.66 10.48
CA PRO A 107 -18.68 -3.95 9.84
C PRO A 107 -19.67 -4.24 8.70
N GLY A 108 -19.15 -4.57 7.51
CA GLY A 108 -19.94 -4.79 6.30
C GLY A 108 -20.39 -3.52 5.56
N ASN A 109 -20.04 -2.33 6.04
CA ASN A 109 -20.20 -1.06 5.33
C ASN A 109 -18.85 -0.33 5.24
N SER A 110 -18.26 -0.33 4.05
CA SER A 110 -16.94 0.28 3.84
C SER A 110 -17.02 1.80 3.71
N ASP A 111 -16.15 2.48 4.44
CA ASP A 111 -15.82 3.90 4.25
C ASP A 111 -14.43 4.05 3.63
N ILE A 112 -14.14 5.24 3.12
CA ILE A 112 -12.81 5.59 2.63
C ILE A 112 -11.97 6.17 3.76
N PHE A 113 -10.82 5.56 3.98
CA PHE A 113 -9.81 6.01 4.92
C PHE A 113 -8.56 6.46 4.19
N MET A 114 -7.84 7.39 4.81
CA MET A 114 -6.57 7.87 4.34
C MET A 114 -5.56 7.90 5.48
N LYS A 115 -4.30 7.59 5.17
CA LYS A 115 -3.15 7.98 5.97
C LYS A 115 -2.21 8.84 5.15
N LYS A 116 -1.75 9.94 5.74
CA LYS A 116 -0.78 10.86 5.17
C LYS A 116 0.51 10.84 5.97
N SER A 117 1.66 10.82 5.29
CA SER A 117 2.97 11.03 5.90
C SER A 117 3.68 12.21 5.23
N THR A 118 4.35 13.03 6.03
CA THR A 118 5.18 14.17 5.57
C THR A 118 6.64 14.01 5.96
N ASP A 119 7.03 12.84 6.47
CA ASP A 119 8.37 12.53 6.97
C ASP A 119 8.92 11.25 6.33
N ASN A 120 8.61 11.06 5.05
CA ASN A 120 9.01 9.92 4.24
C ASN A 120 8.51 8.57 4.80
N GLY A 121 7.31 8.53 5.35
CA GLY A 121 6.67 7.30 5.84
C GLY A 121 7.15 6.85 7.21
N LEU A 122 7.72 7.73 8.03
CA LEU A 122 8.11 7.40 9.40
C LEU A 122 6.92 7.51 10.35
N THR A 123 6.11 8.55 10.19
CA THR A 123 4.86 8.75 10.93
C THR A 123 3.71 9.01 9.98
N TRP A 124 2.51 8.70 10.47
CA TRP A 124 1.27 8.74 9.69
C TRP A 124 0.16 9.41 10.48
N VAL A 125 -0.55 10.33 9.83
CA VAL A 125 -1.79 10.92 10.33
C VAL A 125 -2.94 10.33 9.56
N TRP A 126 -3.93 9.78 10.27
CA TRP A 126 -5.11 9.16 9.66
C TRP A 126 -6.27 10.15 9.54
N GLN A 127 -7.13 9.93 8.56
CA GLN A 127 -8.38 10.67 8.35
C GLN A 127 -9.44 9.73 7.75
N GLN A 128 -10.68 9.82 8.24
CA GLN A 128 -11.85 9.27 7.55
C GLN A 128 -12.33 10.28 6.50
N ILE A 129 -12.38 9.87 5.24
CA ILE A 129 -12.73 10.75 4.11
C ILE A 129 -14.23 10.71 3.80
N SER A 130 -14.89 9.58 4.03
CA SER A 130 -16.34 9.41 3.90
C SER A 130 -16.95 8.86 5.19
N ASN A 131 -18.19 9.25 5.51
CA ASN A 131 -18.94 8.74 6.67
C ASN A 131 -20.43 8.51 6.39
N ASN A 132 -20.77 8.06 5.18
CA ASN A 132 -22.16 7.97 4.75
C ASN A 132 -22.79 6.60 5.05
N ALA A 133 -24.13 6.52 4.98
CA ALA A 133 -24.87 5.31 5.33
C ALA A 133 -24.74 4.15 4.30
N GLY A 134 -24.01 4.35 3.20
CA GLY A 134 -23.76 3.35 2.17
C GLY A 134 -22.27 3.11 1.95
N ASN A 135 -21.96 2.13 1.11
CA ASN A 135 -20.57 1.79 0.82
C ASN A 135 -19.90 2.89 0.01
N SER A 136 -18.77 3.39 0.51
CA SER A 136 -17.85 4.22 -0.25
C SER A 136 -16.70 3.35 -0.73
N ILE A 137 -16.65 3.13 -2.06
CA ILE A 137 -15.75 2.17 -2.69
C ILE A 137 -14.91 2.79 -3.80
N MET A 138 -13.85 2.09 -4.20
CA MET A 138 -12.93 2.42 -5.29
C MET A 138 -12.30 3.81 -5.13
N PRO A 139 -11.47 4.02 -4.08
CA PRO A 139 -10.79 5.29 -3.92
C PRO A 139 -9.85 5.55 -5.10
N ALA A 140 -9.71 6.82 -5.46
CA ALA A 140 -8.75 7.29 -6.43
C ALA A 140 -8.04 8.52 -5.88
N ILE A 141 -6.75 8.63 -6.14
CA ILE A 141 -5.95 9.80 -5.79
C ILE A 141 -4.97 10.09 -6.93
N THR A 142 -4.83 11.36 -7.28
CA THR A 142 -3.90 11.84 -8.30
C THR A 142 -2.98 12.89 -7.71
N LYS A 143 -1.76 12.96 -8.23
CA LYS A 143 -0.77 13.98 -7.90
C LYS A 143 -1.17 15.36 -8.43
#